data_AF-A0A822B3T9-F1
#
_entry.id   AF-A0A822B3T9-F1
#
_cell.length_a   1.000
_cell.length_b   1.000
_cell.length_c   1.000
_cell.angle_alpha   90.00
_cell.angle_beta   90.00
_cell.angle_gamma   90.00
#
_symmetry.space_group_name_H-M   'P 1'
#
loop_
_entity.id
_entity.type
_entity.pdbx_description
1 polymer ?
#
loop_
_entity_poly.entity_id
_entity_poly.type
_entity_poly.pdbx_seq_one_letter_code
_entity_poly.pdbx_strand_id
1 'polypeptide(L)'
;MEINILNCRYSNRSSNNEYDFLLFLKDASSFSFLLDQNHWLDTFGDVNYTFPSSPSIPPQLSLLFKNVDLRLDFNEFSQEIKTRYPQVKNVIRFKNKFNNDIKLVKLELSSSTLREELLIKRKITVGYIVYDIDEYLAPANILICSKCMGLGHFMKQCTQVKSTCRTCDECADDLKLHICSKIEKCIHCGQSHKSNSLRCQVVKSFRSELTRKLLSSNNRSSSSTMNTLNNMSNSNFKYLSSDFPPMPMPQFLPTNPNNTMLIKLDDLLGKITEVNNHLSNLELNLLIERHENLFMKLIVPMFEDLFGLIASQNQDKKGNILDPDLKLKLERYLIQMKKIKEGKYSIN
;
A
#
# COMPACT_ATOMS: atom_id res chain seq x y z
N MET A 1 10.02 -10.53 -22.39
CA MET A 1 9.72 -9.47 -21.41
C MET A 1 10.76 -8.38 -21.61
N GLU A 2 10.36 -7.12 -21.70
CA GLU A 2 11.30 -5.99 -21.89
C GLU A 2 11.78 -5.50 -20.51
N ILE A 3 13.11 -5.48 -20.29
CA ILE A 3 13.71 -5.09 -19.02
C ILE A 3 14.02 -3.61 -19.05
N ASN A 4 13.39 -2.83 -18.17
CA ASN A 4 13.57 -1.38 -18.11
C ASN A 4 14.65 -0.98 -17.10
N ILE A 5 15.89 -0.89 -17.56
CA ILE A 5 17.00 -0.40 -16.75
C ILE A 5 17.00 1.13 -16.75
N LEU A 6 16.94 1.72 -15.56
CA LEU A 6 16.98 3.17 -15.36
C LEU A 6 18.42 3.69 -15.28
N ASN A 7 19.29 2.97 -14.58
CA ASN A 7 20.71 3.32 -14.46
C ASN A 7 21.53 2.08 -14.07
N CYS A 8 22.80 2.02 -14.46
CA CYS A 8 23.77 1.08 -13.94
C CYS A 8 24.94 1.88 -13.36
N ARG A 9 25.29 1.62 -12.11
CA ARG A 9 26.38 2.31 -11.43
C ARG A 9 27.43 1.34 -10.96
N TYR A 10 28.67 1.76 -11.14
CA TYR A 10 29.80 1.17 -10.46
C TYR A 10 29.80 1.62 -9.00
N SER A 11 29.80 0.67 -8.05
CA SER A 11 29.75 0.94 -6.61
C SER A 11 31.15 1.09 -6.02
N ASN A 12 32.02 0.08 -6.19
CA ASN A 12 33.37 0.13 -5.67
C ASN A 12 34.32 -0.85 -6.37
N ARG A 13 35.64 -0.58 -6.27
CA ARG A 13 36.69 -1.56 -6.62
C ARG A 13 37.07 -2.31 -5.34
N SER A 14 36.77 -3.59 -5.26
CA SER A 14 37.38 -4.45 -4.23
C SER A 14 38.87 -4.62 -4.53
N SER A 15 39.70 -4.74 -3.49
CA SER A 15 41.14 -5.00 -3.60
C SER A 15 41.49 -6.23 -4.45
N ASN A 16 40.53 -7.14 -4.61
CA ASN A 16 40.68 -8.46 -5.22
C ASN A 16 40.17 -8.55 -6.66
N ASN A 17 40.16 -7.43 -7.41
CA ASN A 17 39.66 -7.41 -8.79
C ASN A 17 38.16 -7.75 -8.93
N GLU A 18 37.41 -7.69 -7.82
CA GLU A 18 35.95 -7.81 -7.82
C GLU A 18 35.33 -6.41 -8.02
N TYR A 19 34.26 -6.39 -8.80
CA TYR A 19 33.59 -5.16 -9.20
C TYR A 19 32.12 -5.24 -8.80
N ASP A 20 31.69 -4.27 -8.00
CA ASP A 20 30.30 -4.19 -7.56
C ASP A 20 29.51 -3.27 -8.49
N PHE A 21 28.44 -3.81 -9.08
CA PHE A 21 27.51 -3.06 -9.91
C PHE A 21 26.14 -2.92 -9.24
N LEU A 22 25.60 -1.70 -9.26
CA LEU A 22 24.27 -1.36 -8.79
C LEU A 22 23.37 -1.08 -10.00
N LEU A 23 22.40 -1.96 -10.21
CA LEU A 23 21.39 -1.81 -11.24
C LEU A 23 20.13 -1.16 -10.65
N PHE A 24 19.77 0.00 -11.20
CA PHE A 24 18.54 0.72 -10.87
C PHE A 24 17.52 0.44 -11.96
N LEU A 25 16.35 -0.05 -11.57
CA LEU A 25 15.30 -0.48 -12.48
C LEU A 25 14.10 0.45 -12.37
N LYS A 26 13.39 0.62 -13.48
CA LYS A 26 12.25 1.55 -13.56
C LYS A 26 11.01 1.00 -12.87
N ASP A 27 10.81 -0.31 -12.93
CA ASP A 27 9.59 -0.97 -12.48
C ASP A 27 9.88 -2.26 -11.67
N ALA A 28 8.90 -2.65 -10.86
CA ALA A 28 9.00 -3.80 -9.96
C ALA A 28 9.02 -5.15 -10.70
N SER A 29 8.47 -5.21 -11.92
CA SER A 29 8.44 -6.42 -12.75
C SER A 29 9.82 -6.71 -13.32
N SER A 30 10.52 -5.70 -13.82
CA SER A 30 11.93 -5.77 -14.21
C SER A 30 12.82 -6.21 -13.04
N PHE A 31 12.55 -5.70 -11.83
CA PHE A 31 13.27 -6.14 -10.62
C PHE A 31 12.99 -7.59 -10.28
N SER A 32 11.72 -8.02 -10.31
CA SER A 32 11.33 -9.41 -10.04
C SER A 32 11.99 -10.37 -11.03
N PHE A 33 12.06 -9.99 -12.32
CA PHE A 33 12.72 -10.78 -13.36
C PHE A 33 14.22 -10.94 -13.11
N LEU A 34 14.93 -9.84 -12.84
CA LEU A 34 16.39 -9.87 -12.60
C LEU A 34 16.78 -10.46 -11.24
N LEU A 35 15.84 -10.62 -10.31
CA LEU A 35 16.08 -11.27 -9.02
C LEU A 35 16.20 -12.79 -9.14
N ASP A 36 15.64 -13.39 -10.19
CA ASP A 36 15.74 -14.82 -10.44
C ASP A 36 17.04 -15.15 -11.16
N GLN A 37 17.89 -15.95 -10.52
CA GLN A 37 19.21 -16.34 -11.02
C GLN A 37 19.11 -17.15 -12.31
N ASN A 38 18.00 -17.85 -12.55
CA ASN A 38 17.80 -18.65 -13.76
C ASN A 38 17.71 -17.79 -15.03
N HIS A 39 17.46 -16.49 -14.90
CA HIS A 39 17.43 -15.57 -16.03
C HIS A 39 18.80 -15.00 -16.40
N TRP A 40 19.83 -15.31 -15.61
CA TRP A 40 21.19 -14.86 -15.86
C TRP A 40 22.03 -15.98 -16.47
N LEU A 41 22.99 -15.61 -17.31
CA LEU A 41 23.97 -16.54 -17.89
C LEU A 41 24.89 -17.04 -16.79
N ASP A 42 25.44 -18.25 -16.85
CA ASP A 42 26.36 -18.73 -15.81
C ASP A 42 27.64 -17.88 -15.69
N THR A 43 28.09 -17.29 -16.80
CA THR A 43 29.24 -16.38 -16.85
C THR A 43 29.00 -15.21 -17.82
N PHE A 44 29.72 -14.11 -17.60
CA PHE A 44 29.82 -13.01 -18.56
C PHE A 44 31.22 -13.02 -19.18
N GLY A 45 31.36 -13.77 -20.28
CA GLY A 45 32.68 -14.08 -20.84
C GLY A 45 33.47 -14.97 -19.87
N ASP A 46 34.67 -14.52 -19.50
CA ASP A 46 35.56 -15.24 -18.58
C ASP A 46 35.36 -14.84 -17.11
N VAL A 47 34.36 -14.01 -16.82
CA VAL A 47 34.12 -13.43 -15.48
C VAL A 47 32.91 -14.09 -14.82
N ASN A 48 33.13 -14.59 -13.61
CA ASN A 48 32.07 -15.07 -12.73
C ASN A 48 31.44 -13.89 -11.98
N TYR A 49 30.16 -14.01 -11.65
CA TYR A 49 29.45 -13.02 -10.86
C TYR A 49 28.67 -13.72 -9.74
N THR A 50 28.34 -12.96 -8.70
CA THR A 50 27.56 -13.46 -7.57
C THR A 50 26.48 -12.45 -7.22
N PHE A 51 25.38 -12.92 -6.65
CA PHE A 51 24.35 -12.05 -6.11
C PHE A 51 24.55 -11.87 -4.61
N PRO A 52 24.16 -10.71 -4.05
CA PRO A 52 24.07 -10.57 -2.61
C PRO A 52 23.09 -11.60 -2.05
N SER A 53 23.48 -12.27 -0.96
CA SER A 53 22.69 -13.31 -0.28
C SER A 53 21.33 -12.79 0.21
N SER A 54 21.23 -11.50 0.51
CA SER A 54 20.00 -10.80 0.91
C SER A 54 19.80 -9.53 0.07
N PRO A 55 19.18 -9.63 -1.11
CA PRO A 55 18.93 -8.47 -1.95
C PRO A 55 17.93 -7.52 -1.26
N SER A 56 18.18 -6.21 -1.36
CA SER A 56 17.27 -5.19 -0.81
C SER A 56 16.00 -5.12 -1.64
N ILE A 57 14.94 -5.81 -1.20
CA ILE A 57 13.68 -5.85 -1.91
C ILE A 57 12.97 -4.49 -1.81
N PRO A 58 12.55 -3.90 -2.95
CA PRO A 58 11.92 -2.60 -2.96
C PRO A 58 10.57 -2.61 -2.21
N PRO A 59 10.17 -1.50 -1.56
CA PRO A 59 8.88 -1.41 -0.86
C PRO A 59 7.66 -1.78 -1.70
N GLN A 60 7.73 -1.57 -3.02
CA GLN A 60 6.68 -1.90 -3.99
C GLN A 60 6.36 -3.41 -4.03
N LEU A 61 7.35 -4.25 -3.72
CA LEU A 61 7.21 -5.71 -3.61
C LEU A 61 7.03 -6.16 -2.15
N SER A 62 6.66 -5.25 -1.25
CA SER A 62 6.48 -5.54 0.15
C SER A 62 5.02 -5.44 0.59
N LEU A 63 4.64 -6.29 1.54
CA LEU A 63 3.32 -6.32 2.18
C LEU A 63 3.48 -6.17 3.70
N LEU A 64 2.41 -5.74 4.37
CA LEU A 64 2.39 -5.51 5.80
C LEU A 64 1.29 -6.35 6.47
N PHE A 65 1.69 -7.21 7.40
CA PHE A 65 0.80 -7.89 8.32
C PHE A 65 0.52 -6.99 9.51
N LYS A 66 -0.76 -6.89 9.86
CA LYS A 66 -1.20 -6.21 11.08
C LYS A 66 -1.54 -7.22 12.16
N ASN A 67 -1.34 -6.81 13.41
CA ASN A 67 -1.79 -7.52 14.61
C ASN A 67 -1.17 -8.92 14.83
N VAL A 68 0.08 -9.14 14.41
CA VAL A 68 0.79 -10.40 14.71
C VAL A 68 1.13 -10.46 16.20
N ASP A 69 0.73 -11.52 16.90
CA ASP A 69 0.99 -11.69 18.34
C ASP A 69 2.51 -11.64 18.61
N LEU A 70 2.89 -11.03 19.73
CA LEU A 70 4.28 -10.94 20.19
C LEU A 70 4.74 -12.23 20.87
N ARG A 71 3.81 -13.05 21.36
CA ARG A 71 4.10 -14.32 22.05
C ARG A 71 4.36 -15.49 21.10
N LEU A 72 4.04 -15.29 19.82
CA LEU A 72 4.18 -16.30 18.79
C LEU A 72 5.65 -16.51 18.44
N ASP A 73 6.07 -17.76 18.22
CA ASP A 73 7.42 -18.08 17.74
C ASP A 73 7.60 -17.56 16.31
N PHE A 74 8.34 -16.46 16.19
CA PHE A 74 8.53 -15.78 14.93
C PHE A 74 9.32 -16.61 13.90
N ASN A 75 10.18 -17.53 14.35
CA ASN A 75 10.91 -18.41 13.44
C ASN A 75 9.97 -19.43 12.79
N GLU A 76 9.11 -20.07 13.59
CA GLU A 76 8.09 -21.00 13.09
C GLU A 76 7.14 -20.30 12.11
N PHE A 77 6.63 -19.13 12.49
CA PHE A 77 5.77 -18.32 11.62
C PHE A 77 6.47 -17.90 10.33
N SER A 78 7.74 -17.48 10.40
CA SER A 78 8.51 -17.15 9.20
C SER A 78 8.71 -18.37 8.31
N GLN A 79 8.93 -19.55 8.86
CA GLN A 79 9.10 -20.77 8.09
C GLN A 79 7.79 -21.17 7.41
N GLU A 80 6.66 -21.16 8.14
CA GLU A 80 5.37 -21.54 7.56
C GLU A 80 4.98 -20.63 6.39
N ILE A 81 5.19 -19.31 6.52
CA ILE A 81 4.94 -18.37 5.43
C ILE A 81 5.82 -18.69 4.21
N LYS A 82 7.11 -18.95 4.41
CA LYS A 82 8.04 -19.27 3.32
C LYS A 82 7.71 -20.60 2.66
N THR A 83 7.22 -21.59 3.41
CA THR A 83 6.77 -22.87 2.88
C THR A 83 5.49 -22.72 2.07
N ARG A 84 4.52 -21.93 2.54
CA ARG A 84 3.27 -21.68 1.82
C ARG A 84 3.45 -20.77 0.60
N TYR A 85 4.38 -19.83 0.68
CA TYR A 85 4.68 -18.86 -0.38
C TYR A 85 6.20 -18.82 -0.63
N PRO A 86 6.75 -19.71 -1.47
CA PRO A 86 8.19 -19.79 -1.76
C PRO A 86 8.79 -18.50 -2.35
N GLN A 87 7.96 -17.64 -2.95
CA GLN A 87 8.37 -16.33 -3.45
C GLN A 87 8.56 -15.28 -2.33
N VAL A 88 8.23 -15.59 -1.08
CA VAL A 88 8.56 -14.74 0.07
C VAL A 88 10.03 -14.96 0.44
N LYS A 89 10.85 -13.94 0.26
CA LYS A 89 12.29 -14.00 0.57
C LYS A 89 12.54 -13.68 2.04
N ASN A 90 11.95 -12.58 2.52
CA ASN A 90 12.16 -12.09 3.87
C ASN A 90 10.84 -11.88 4.61
N VAL A 91 10.86 -12.22 5.91
CA VAL A 91 9.79 -11.97 6.88
C VAL A 91 10.42 -11.20 8.02
N ILE A 92 10.04 -9.94 8.21
CA ILE A 92 10.73 -9.00 9.10
C ILE A 92 9.74 -8.46 10.12
N ARG A 93 9.93 -8.77 11.41
CA ARG A 93 9.15 -8.14 12.49
C ARG A 93 9.68 -6.74 12.75
N PHE A 94 8.78 -5.76 12.79
CA PHE A 94 9.16 -4.39 13.10
C PHE A 94 9.46 -4.21 14.58
N LYS A 95 10.30 -3.22 14.86
CA LYS A 95 10.69 -2.80 16.21
C LYS A 95 10.35 -1.33 16.42
N ASN A 96 10.05 -0.96 17.65
CA ASN A 96 9.85 0.43 18.04
C ASN A 96 11.20 1.16 18.22
N LYS A 97 11.14 2.44 18.61
CA LYS A 97 12.35 3.26 18.88
C LYS A 97 13.23 2.72 20.01
N PHE A 98 12.67 1.88 20.88
CA PHE A 98 13.36 1.23 22.00
C PHE A 98 13.83 -0.19 21.65
N ASN A 99 13.83 -0.56 20.36
CA ASN A 99 14.22 -1.87 19.86
C ASN A 99 13.33 -3.04 20.36
N ASN A 100 12.12 -2.75 20.84
CA ASN A 100 11.14 -3.76 21.21
C ASN A 100 10.27 -4.12 20.01
N ASP A 101 9.99 -5.42 19.86
CA ASP A 101 9.12 -5.93 18.80
C ASP A 101 7.71 -5.35 18.88
N ILE A 102 7.13 -5.06 17.72
CA ILE A 102 5.76 -4.60 17.59
C ILE A 102 4.91 -5.61 16.80
N LYS A 103 3.58 -5.44 16.84
CA LYS A 103 2.62 -6.31 16.17
C LYS A 103 2.53 -6.12 14.64
N LEU A 104 3.59 -5.59 14.03
CA LEU A 104 3.68 -5.36 12.59
C LEU A 104 4.80 -6.22 12.01
N VAL A 105 4.49 -6.92 10.94
CA VAL A 105 5.46 -7.76 10.21
C VAL A 105 5.45 -7.36 8.74
N LYS A 106 6.63 -7.12 8.17
CA LYS A 106 6.83 -6.85 6.76
C LYS A 106 7.17 -8.15 6.04
N LEU A 107 6.49 -8.41 4.93
CA LEU A 107 6.84 -9.44 3.98
C LEU A 107 7.49 -8.82 2.76
N GLU A 108 8.57 -9.43 2.29
CA GLU A 108 9.25 -9.03 1.05
C GLU A 108 9.17 -10.18 0.03
N LEU A 109 8.58 -9.88 -1.12
CA LEU A 109 8.29 -10.84 -2.17
C LEU A 109 9.22 -10.66 -3.37
N SER A 110 9.56 -11.76 -4.03
CA SER A 110 10.29 -11.75 -5.30
C SER A 110 9.39 -11.64 -6.53
N SER A 111 8.07 -11.73 -6.37
CA SER A 111 7.09 -11.73 -7.48
C SER A 111 6.07 -10.60 -7.30
N SER A 112 5.97 -9.72 -8.30
CA SER A 112 4.94 -8.68 -8.37
C SER A 112 3.52 -9.28 -8.49
N THR A 113 3.35 -10.33 -9.29
CA THR A 113 2.06 -10.99 -9.51
C THR A 113 1.48 -11.58 -8.23
N LEU A 114 2.29 -12.34 -7.47
CA LEU A 114 1.83 -12.89 -6.19
C LEU A 114 1.50 -11.78 -5.19
N ARG A 115 2.32 -10.72 -5.15
CA ARG A 115 2.07 -9.57 -4.28
C ARG A 115 0.71 -8.92 -4.58
N GLU A 116 0.36 -8.75 -5.85
CA GLU A 116 -0.94 -8.19 -6.26
C GLU A 116 -2.10 -9.12 -5.89
N GLU A 117 -1.97 -10.42 -6.14
CA GLU A 117 -2.98 -11.42 -5.75
C GLU A 117 -3.28 -11.37 -4.25
N LEU A 118 -2.22 -11.37 -3.42
CA LEU A 118 -2.34 -11.32 -1.96
C LEU A 118 -2.94 -9.99 -1.49
N LEU A 119 -2.60 -8.88 -2.15
CA LEU A 119 -3.14 -7.57 -1.82
C LEU A 119 -4.62 -7.44 -2.19
N ILE A 120 -5.07 -8.06 -3.29
CA ILE A 120 -6.50 -8.12 -3.67
C ILE A 120 -7.27 -8.93 -2.63
N LYS A 121 -6.73 -10.09 -2.20
CA LYS A 121 -7.34 -10.93 -1.17
C LYS A 121 -7.38 -10.26 0.21
N ARG A 122 -6.43 -9.36 0.50
CA ARG A 122 -6.24 -8.65 1.79
C ARG A 122 -6.09 -9.54 3.02
N LYS A 123 -6.02 -10.86 2.85
CA LYS A 123 -5.97 -11.83 3.94
C LYS A 123 -5.02 -12.97 3.60
N ILE A 124 -4.22 -13.38 4.57
CA ILE A 124 -3.45 -14.62 4.52
C ILE A 124 -3.71 -15.42 5.78
N THR A 125 -3.85 -16.73 5.61
CA THR A 125 -3.94 -17.67 6.72
C THR A 125 -2.53 -18.16 7.04
N VAL A 126 -2.17 -18.21 8.32
CA VAL A 126 -0.95 -18.83 8.87
C VAL A 126 -1.38 -19.68 10.07
N GLY A 127 -1.09 -20.97 10.04
CA GLY A 127 -1.68 -21.98 10.90
C GLY A 127 -3.20 -21.98 10.79
N TYR A 128 -3.85 -21.71 11.92
CA TYR A 128 -5.31 -21.59 12.06
C TYR A 128 -5.77 -20.13 12.20
N ILE A 129 -4.87 -19.15 11.99
CA ILE A 129 -5.13 -17.73 12.20
C ILE A 129 -5.15 -17.01 10.85
N VAL A 130 -6.16 -16.17 10.65
CA VAL A 130 -6.27 -15.30 9.46
C VAL A 130 -5.78 -13.90 9.83
N TYR A 131 -4.80 -13.41 9.08
CA TYR A 131 -4.23 -12.08 9.24
C TYR A 131 -4.68 -11.15 8.13
N ASP A 132 -4.97 -9.90 8.48
CA ASP A 132 -5.20 -8.84 7.53
C ASP A 132 -3.88 -8.29 7.00
N ILE A 133 -3.87 -8.00 5.70
CA ILE A 133 -2.71 -7.52 4.96
C ILE A 133 -3.02 -6.22 4.28
N ASP A 134 -2.04 -5.34 4.36
CA ASP A 134 -2.02 -4.08 3.62
C ASP A 134 -0.77 -3.93 2.78
N GLU A 135 -0.84 -3.00 1.84
CA GLU A 135 0.33 -2.52 1.13
C GLU A 135 1.33 -1.91 2.11
N TYR A 136 2.60 -2.30 1.98
CA TYR A 136 3.67 -1.66 2.73
C TYR A 136 4.00 -0.29 2.13
N LEU A 137 3.55 0.76 2.79
CA LEU A 137 3.94 2.13 2.49
C LEU A 137 5.18 2.47 3.31
N ALA A 138 6.36 2.43 2.68
CA ALA A 138 7.60 2.82 3.35
C ALA A 138 7.45 4.24 3.93
N PRO A 139 7.78 4.46 5.22
CA PRO A 139 7.64 5.76 5.84
C PRO A 139 8.36 6.82 5.02
N ALA A 140 7.70 7.94 4.81
CA ALA A 140 8.24 9.01 4.00
C ALA A 140 9.21 9.83 4.86
N ASN A 141 10.52 9.73 4.58
CA ASN A 141 11.54 10.61 5.18
C ASN A 141 11.45 12.04 4.62
N ILE A 142 10.27 12.47 4.18
CA ILE A 142 10.03 13.83 3.75
C ILE A 142 9.68 14.67 4.96
N LEU A 143 10.40 15.77 5.12
CA LEU A 143 10.12 16.72 6.16
C LEU A 143 8.80 17.42 5.83
N ILE A 144 7.76 17.17 6.63
CA ILE A 144 6.49 17.89 6.57
C ILE A 144 6.47 18.86 7.75
N CYS A 145 6.31 20.15 7.47
CA CYS A 145 6.24 21.18 8.48
C CYS A 145 5.00 20.98 9.35
N SER A 146 5.16 20.87 10.67
CA SER A 146 4.05 20.69 11.61
C SER A 146 3.16 21.93 11.77
N LYS A 147 3.58 23.09 11.24
CA LYS A 147 2.81 24.34 11.28
C LYS A 147 1.92 24.50 10.05
N CYS A 148 2.49 24.53 8.85
CA CYS A 148 1.74 24.77 7.61
C CYS A 148 1.41 23.51 6.81
N MET A 149 1.82 22.33 7.29
CA MET A 149 1.77 21.05 6.54
C MET A 149 2.55 21.06 5.21
N GLY A 150 3.33 22.09 4.93
CA GLY A 150 4.16 22.21 3.72
C GLY A 150 5.35 21.25 3.70
N LEU A 151 5.83 20.92 2.51
CA LEU A 151 6.97 20.01 2.31
C LEU A 151 8.31 20.74 2.43
N GLY A 152 9.34 20.05 2.92
CA GLY A 152 10.74 20.43 2.75
C GLY A 152 11.33 21.42 3.75
N HIS A 153 10.64 21.77 4.84
CA HIS A 153 11.17 22.72 5.83
C HIS A 153 10.72 22.41 7.26
N PHE A 154 11.53 22.84 8.24
CA PHE A 154 11.19 22.72 9.66
C PHE A 154 10.21 23.81 10.09
N MET A 155 9.46 23.55 11.15
CA MET A 155 8.55 24.54 11.75
C MET A 155 9.24 25.88 12.08
N LYS A 156 10.51 25.84 12.52
CA LYS A 156 11.29 27.04 12.85
C LYS A 156 11.62 27.91 11.62
N GLN A 157 11.63 27.32 10.43
CA GLN A 157 11.92 27.98 9.16
C GLN A 157 10.63 28.32 8.41
N CYS A 158 9.47 28.08 9.02
CA CYS A 158 8.18 28.34 8.42
C CYS A 158 7.86 29.84 8.51
N THR A 159 7.58 30.46 7.37
CA THR A 159 7.18 31.87 7.28
C THR A 159 5.69 32.09 7.54
N GLN A 160 4.88 31.03 7.58
CA GLN A 160 3.45 31.17 7.87
C GLN A 160 3.23 31.59 9.32
N VAL A 161 2.35 32.56 9.52
CA VAL A 161 1.95 33.05 10.85
C VAL A 161 0.95 32.08 11.48
N LYS A 162 -0.07 31.68 10.72
CA LYS A 162 -1.11 30.73 11.13
C LYS A 162 -0.66 29.28 10.97
N SER A 163 -1.30 28.39 11.70
CA SER A 163 -1.10 26.94 11.59
C SER A 163 -2.23 26.32 10.78
N THR A 164 -1.92 25.35 9.92
CA THR A 164 -2.89 24.69 9.05
C THR A 164 -3.31 23.35 9.63
N CYS A 165 -4.61 23.08 9.61
CA CYS A 165 -5.18 21.83 10.09
C CYS A 165 -4.78 20.67 9.17
N ARG A 166 -4.19 19.62 9.77
CA ARG A 166 -3.78 18.40 9.05
C ARG A 166 -4.93 17.65 8.37
N THR A 167 -6.16 17.88 8.83
CA THR A 167 -7.35 17.14 8.41
C THR A 167 -8.15 17.93 7.40
N CYS A 168 -8.53 19.18 7.70
CA CYS A 168 -9.46 19.95 6.86
C CYS A 168 -8.82 21.10 6.08
N ASP A 169 -7.50 21.26 6.12
CA ASP A 169 -6.77 22.30 5.36
C ASP A 169 -7.07 23.75 5.79
N GLU A 170 -7.84 23.95 6.85
CA GLU A 170 -8.16 25.29 7.37
C GLU A 170 -7.01 25.88 8.19
N CYS A 171 -6.74 27.18 8.01
CA CYS A 171 -5.74 27.92 8.77
C CYS A 171 -6.35 28.48 10.06
N ALA A 172 -5.70 28.22 11.19
CA ALA A 172 -6.08 28.71 12.51
C ALA A 172 -4.88 29.31 13.23
N ASP A 173 -5.13 30.31 14.07
CA ASP A 173 -4.09 30.92 14.92
C ASP A 173 -3.65 29.95 16.03
N ASP A 174 -4.61 29.21 16.61
CA ASP A 174 -4.35 28.06 17.49
C ASP A 174 -5.16 26.83 17.03
N LEU A 175 -4.43 25.76 16.68
CA LEU A 175 -5.01 24.46 16.31
C LEU A 175 -5.77 23.79 17.47
N LYS A 176 -5.52 24.16 18.73
CA LYS A 176 -6.27 23.63 19.89
C LYS A 176 -7.68 24.20 19.99
N LEU A 177 -7.88 25.42 19.51
CA LEU A 177 -9.18 26.12 19.53
C LEU A 177 -9.92 26.00 18.20
N HIS A 178 -9.29 25.38 17.21
CA HIS A 178 -9.85 25.20 15.88
C HIS A 178 -10.99 24.17 15.88
N ILE A 179 -12.17 24.61 15.43
CA ILE A 179 -13.33 23.75 15.18
C ILE A 179 -13.11 23.07 13.83
N CYS A 180 -12.60 21.85 13.86
CA CYS A 180 -12.32 21.10 12.64
C CYS A 180 -13.61 20.57 12.00
N SER A 181 -13.81 20.92 10.73
CA SER A 181 -14.88 20.40 9.87
C SER A 181 -14.86 18.87 9.69
N LYS A 182 -13.78 18.19 10.11
CA LYS A 182 -13.51 16.74 9.98
C LYS A 182 -13.56 16.15 8.55
N ILE A 183 -13.90 16.96 7.56
CA ILE A 183 -13.77 16.63 6.15
C ILE A 183 -12.28 16.52 5.85
N GLU A 184 -11.83 15.32 5.48
CA GLU A 184 -10.43 15.11 5.13
C GLU A 184 -10.14 15.78 3.78
N LYS A 185 -9.21 16.72 3.77
CA LYS A 185 -8.74 17.42 2.57
C LYS A 185 -7.23 17.63 2.66
N CYS A 186 -6.53 17.17 1.63
CA CYS A 186 -5.08 17.32 1.57
C CYS A 186 -4.67 18.67 0.98
N ILE A 187 -3.81 19.41 1.68
CA ILE A 187 -3.24 20.69 1.21
C ILE A 187 -2.46 20.55 -0.10
N HIS A 188 -1.86 19.38 -0.36
CA HIS A 188 -0.97 19.18 -1.49
C HIS A 188 -1.70 18.81 -2.79
N CYS A 189 -2.78 18.04 -2.69
CA CYS A 189 -3.45 17.47 -3.86
C CYS A 189 -4.97 17.69 -3.88
N GLY A 190 -5.54 18.29 -2.82
CA GLY A 190 -6.97 18.55 -2.69
C GLY A 190 -7.84 17.32 -2.42
N GLN A 191 -7.29 16.11 -2.43
CA GLN A 191 -8.03 14.85 -2.32
C GLN A 191 -8.47 14.53 -0.87
N SER A 192 -9.38 13.57 -0.75
CA SER A 192 -10.01 13.11 0.50
C SER A 192 -9.10 12.24 1.38
N HIS A 193 -8.02 12.85 1.86
CA HIS A 193 -7.16 12.26 2.87
C HIS A 193 -6.39 13.35 3.65
N LYS A 194 -5.84 13.00 4.81
CA LYS A 194 -4.98 13.90 5.61
C LYS A 194 -3.76 14.39 4.82
N SER A 195 -3.31 15.62 5.11
CA SER A 195 -2.18 16.26 4.42
C SER A 195 -0.86 15.50 4.57
N ASN A 196 -0.65 14.82 5.70
CA ASN A 196 0.53 13.99 5.96
C ASN A 196 0.37 12.52 5.54
N SER A 197 -0.68 12.18 4.80
CA SER A 197 -0.95 10.81 4.38
C SER A 197 0.13 10.30 3.42
N LEU A 198 0.63 9.09 3.66
CA LEU A 198 1.55 8.37 2.77
C LEU A 198 0.92 8.02 1.42
N ARG A 199 -0.41 8.14 1.29
CA ARG A 199 -1.16 7.89 0.05
C ARG A 199 -1.19 9.11 -0.88
N CYS A 200 -0.73 10.28 -0.43
CA CYS A 200 -0.74 11.48 -1.25
C CYS A 200 0.24 11.36 -2.44
N GLN A 201 -0.27 11.46 -3.66
CA GLN A 201 0.55 11.36 -4.87
C GLN A 201 1.58 12.49 -4.98
N VAL A 202 1.25 13.71 -4.54
CA VAL A 202 2.18 14.86 -4.56
C VAL A 202 3.35 14.65 -3.59
N VAL A 203 3.07 14.14 -2.39
CA VAL A 203 4.10 13.72 -1.42
C VAL A 203 4.99 12.62 -2.00
N LYS A 204 4.40 11.63 -2.68
CA LYS A 204 5.13 10.53 -3.33
C LYS A 204 6.06 11.04 -4.44
N SER A 205 5.57 11.95 -5.29
CA SER A 205 6.36 12.58 -6.34
C SER A 205 7.51 13.41 -5.76
N PHE A 206 7.25 14.25 -4.76
CA PHE A 206 8.28 15.05 -4.09
C PHE A 206 9.39 14.18 -3.48
N ARG A 207 9.02 13.06 -2.85
CA ARG A 207 9.98 12.04 -2.39
C ARG A 207 10.82 11.48 -3.53
N SER A 208 10.19 11.09 -4.63
CA SER A 208 10.91 10.52 -5.78
C SER A 208 11.91 11.52 -6.37
N GLU A 209 11.55 12.80 -6.37
CA GLU A 209 12.43 13.86 -6.87
C GLU A 209 13.60 14.14 -5.91
N LEU A 210 13.35 14.19 -4.59
CA LEU A 210 14.43 14.30 -3.59
C LEU A 210 15.38 13.11 -3.67
N THR A 211 14.84 11.90 -3.76
CA THR A 211 15.64 10.67 -3.91
C THR A 211 16.46 10.72 -5.19
N ARG A 212 15.86 11.13 -6.31
CA ARG A 212 16.55 11.34 -7.58
C ARG A 212 17.68 12.36 -7.42
N LYS A 213 17.42 13.53 -6.81
CA LYS A 213 18.44 14.56 -6.57
C LYS A 213 19.60 14.03 -5.71
N LEU A 214 19.32 13.35 -4.61
CA LEU A 214 20.35 12.73 -3.76
C LEU A 214 21.20 11.71 -4.54
N LEU A 215 20.54 10.84 -5.31
CA LEU A 215 21.23 9.86 -6.16
C LEU A 215 22.05 10.57 -7.25
N SER A 216 21.57 11.65 -7.84
CA SER A 216 22.28 12.42 -8.87
C SER A 216 23.47 13.23 -8.33
N SER A 217 23.35 13.76 -7.11
CA SER A 217 24.35 14.65 -6.52
C SER A 217 25.62 13.94 -6.05
N ASN A 218 25.57 12.62 -5.80
CA ASN A 218 26.76 11.81 -5.49
C ASN A 218 27.72 11.61 -6.68
N ASN A 219 27.47 12.23 -7.84
CA ASN A 219 28.41 12.29 -8.96
C ASN A 219 29.56 13.29 -8.75
N ARG A 220 29.59 14.02 -7.62
CA ARG A 220 30.73 14.87 -7.24
C ARG A 220 31.15 14.47 -5.83
N SER A 221 32.41 14.06 -5.71
CA SER A 221 33.13 13.69 -4.48
C SER A 221 33.08 12.20 -4.11
N SER A 222 33.94 11.43 -4.78
CA SER A 222 34.60 10.27 -4.17
C SER A 222 35.44 10.75 -2.98
N SER A 223 34.91 10.68 -1.76
CA SER A 223 35.69 10.79 -0.52
C SER A 223 34.87 10.23 0.66
N SER A 224 35.10 8.95 0.98
CA SER A 224 35.04 8.38 2.33
C SER A 224 33.88 8.79 3.27
N THR A 225 32.75 8.07 3.23
CA THR A 225 32.02 7.67 4.47
C THR A 225 31.06 6.51 4.20
N MET A 226 31.61 5.32 3.98
CA MET A 226 30.90 4.06 4.21
C MET A 226 31.75 3.30 5.22
N ASN A 227 31.48 3.56 6.50
CA ASN A 227 31.50 2.54 7.55
C ASN A 227 31.01 3.17 8.85
N THR A 228 30.30 2.35 9.62
CA THR A 228 29.89 2.53 11.02
C THR A 228 28.49 3.14 11.25
N LEU A 229 27.47 2.32 10.96
CA LEU A 229 26.39 2.15 11.95
C LEU A 229 27.04 1.58 13.23
N ASN A 230 26.72 2.19 14.37
CA ASN A 230 27.07 1.84 15.76
C ASN A 230 28.26 2.60 16.37
N ASN A 231 27.95 3.41 17.40
CA ASN A 231 28.82 4.25 18.22
C ASN A 231 29.40 5.53 17.56
N MET A 232 28.83 6.69 17.89
CA MET A 232 29.51 7.68 18.73
C MET A 232 28.64 8.93 18.98
N SER A 233 28.47 9.18 20.27
CA SER A 233 28.44 10.45 20.97
C SER A 233 29.17 11.61 20.25
N ASN A 234 28.60 12.82 20.35
CA ASN A 234 29.25 14.13 20.26
C ASN A 234 30.36 14.31 19.20
N SER A 235 29.98 14.80 18.02
CA SER A 235 30.82 15.75 17.29
C SER A 235 29.97 16.86 16.68
N ASN A 236 30.43 18.09 16.86
CA ASN A 236 29.74 19.32 16.50
C ASN A 236 29.49 19.40 14.98
N PHE A 237 28.28 19.06 14.56
CA PHE A 237 27.79 19.39 13.22
C PHE A 237 27.71 20.92 13.08
N LYS A 238 28.57 21.52 12.26
CA LYS A 238 28.45 22.93 11.86
C LYS A 238 27.51 23.04 10.67
N TYR A 239 26.41 23.75 10.88
CA TYR A 239 25.41 24.04 9.86
C TYR A 239 25.95 25.09 8.89
N LEU A 240 26.18 24.72 7.63
CA LEU A 240 26.52 25.65 6.55
C LEU A 240 25.30 25.84 5.65
N SER A 241 24.73 27.04 5.71
CA SER A 241 23.53 27.43 4.95
C SER A 241 23.71 27.34 3.43
N SER A 242 24.96 27.26 2.95
CA SER A 242 25.35 27.16 1.55
C SER A 242 25.12 25.78 0.92
N ASP A 243 24.91 24.73 1.73
CA ASP A 243 24.77 23.35 1.24
C ASP A 243 23.35 23.02 0.78
N PHE A 244 22.44 24.00 0.87
CA PHE A 244 21.04 23.85 0.47
C PHE A 244 20.72 24.76 -0.72
N PRO A 245 20.01 24.26 -1.75
CA PRO A 245 19.54 25.11 -2.84
C PRO A 245 18.62 26.20 -2.30
N PRO A 246 18.64 27.41 -2.90
CA PRO A 246 17.76 28.50 -2.48
C PRO A 246 16.29 28.08 -2.56
N MET A 247 15.50 28.56 -1.61
CA MET A 247 14.11 28.15 -1.41
C MET A 247 13.28 28.30 -2.70
N PRO A 248 12.41 27.33 -3.04
CA PRO A 248 11.36 27.60 -4.01
C PRO A 248 10.47 28.72 -3.45
N MET A 249 10.19 29.74 -4.27
CA MET A 249 9.21 30.75 -3.91
C MET A 249 7.87 30.08 -3.59
N PRO A 250 7.07 30.65 -2.66
CA PRO A 250 5.70 30.21 -2.44
C PRO A 250 4.97 30.17 -3.79
N GLN A 251 4.48 29.01 -4.18
CA GLN A 251 3.59 28.89 -5.33
C GLN A 251 2.25 29.53 -4.95
N PHE A 252 2.16 30.85 -5.09
CA PHE A 252 0.87 31.46 -5.36
C PHE A 252 0.51 31.08 -6.79
N LEU A 253 -0.61 30.36 -6.94
CA LEU A 253 -1.24 30.17 -8.25
C LEU A 253 -1.41 31.55 -8.89
N PRO A 254 -0.82 31.82 -10.07
CA PRO A 254 -1.18 32.99 -10.83
C PRO A 254 -2.60 32.75 -11.36
N THR A 255 -3.59 33.35 -10.70
CA THR A 255 -4.92 33.55 -11.26
C THR A 255 -4.80 34.55 -12.40
N ASN A 256 -4.34 34.08 -13.56
CA ASN A 256 -4.52 34.79 -14.81
C ASN A 256 -5.79 34.22 -15.47
N PRO A 257 -6.93 34.90 -15.39
CA PRO A 257 -8.22 34.39 -15.88
C PRO A 257 -8.29 34.20 -17.40
N ASN A 258 -7.24 34.56 -18.14
CA ASN A 258 -7.20 34.48 -19.61
C ASN A 258 -6.24 33.43 -20.17
N ASN A 259 -5.69 32.54 -19.35
CA ASN A 259 -4.84 31.46 -19.88
C ASN A 259 -5.70 30.31 -20.43
N THR A 260 -6.02 30.40 -21.72
CA THR A 260 -6.82 29.40 -22.47
C THR A 260 -6.26 27.98 -22.39
N MET A 261 -4.96 27.79 -22.11
CA MET A 261 -4.43 26.44 -21.84
C MET A 261 -4.83 25.91 -20.47
N LEU A 262 -4.85 26.74 -19.43
CA LEU A 262 -5.25 26.31 -18.07
C LEU A 262 -6.73 25.93 -18.03
N ILE A 263 -7.58 26.70 -18.72
CA ILE A 263 -9.01 26.40 -18.84
C ILE A 263 -9.24 25.05 -19.55
N LYS A 264 -8.48 24.77 -20.63
CA LYS A 264 -8.55 23.47 -21.32
C LYS A 264 -8.03 22.32 -20.46
N LEU A 265 -7.07 22.58 -19.59
CA LEU A 265 -6.49 21.57 -18.70
C LEU A 265 -7.45 21.25 -17.54
N ASP A 266 -8.15 22.25 -17.01
CA ASP A 266 -9.23 22.06 -16.04
C ASP A 266 -10.44 21.33 -16.66
N ASP A 267 -10.82 21.65 -17.90
CA ASP A 267 -11.86 20.92 -18.63
C ASP A 267 -11.48 19.44 -18.86
N LEU A 268 -10.20 19.18 -19.18
CA LEU A 268 -9.68 17.82 -19.31
C LEU A 268 -9.71 17.07 -17.98
N LEU A 269 -9.31 17.72 -16.88
CA LEU A 269 -9.35 17.14 -15.53
C LEU A 269 -10.80 16.84 -15.10
N GLY A 270 -11.75 17.73 -15.43
CA GLY A 270 -13.17 17.51 -15.22
C GLY A 270 -13.68 16.25 -15.94
N LYS A 271 -13.38 16.13 -17.24
CA LYS A 271 -13.75 14.96 -18.05
C LYS A 271 -13.12 13.66 -17.56
N ILE A 272 -11.85 13.68 -17.14
CA ILE A 272 -11.18 12.49 -16.57
C ILE A 272 -11.86 12.07 -15.26
N THR A 273 -12.27 13.04 -14.44
CA THR A 273 -12.98 12.77 -13.18
C THR A 273 -14.35 12.16 -13.44
N GLU A 274 -15.09 12.66 -14.43
CA GLU A 274 -16.38 12.11 -14.86
C GLU A 274 -16.25 10.66 -15.37
N VAL A 275 -15.24 10.38 -16.20
CA VAL A 275 -14.94 9.02 -16.67
C VAL A 275 -14.60 8.07 -15.51
N ASN A 276 -13.78 8.51 -14.56
CA ASN A 276 -13.44 7.71 -13.38
C ASN A 276 -14.66 7.40 -12.50
N ASN A 277 -15.56 8.37 -12.34
CA ASN A 277 -16.82 8.16 -11.61
C ASN A 277 -17.72 7.16 -12.34
N HIS A 278 -17.85 7.26 -13.67
CA HIS A 278 -18.58 6.27 -14.47
C HIS A 278 -17.97 4.87 -14.37
N LEU A 279 -16.64 4.76 -14.41
CA LEU A 279 -15.94 3.48 -14.28
C LEU A 279 -16.16 2.85 -12.90
N SER A 280 -16.09 3.66 -11.84
CA SER A 280 -16.35 3.22 -10.46
C SER A 280 -17.79 2.74 -10.28
N ASN A 281 -18.76 3.43 -10.90
CA ASN A 281 -20.17 3.02 -10.88
C ASN A 281 -20.39 1.71 -11.65
N LEU A 282 -19.70 1.52 -12.78
CA LEU A 282 -19.73 0.27 -13.55
C LEU A 282 -19.15 -0.91 -12.75
N GLU A 283 -18.03 -0.71 -12.06
CA GLU A 283 -17.43 -1.73 -11.18
C GLU A 283 -18.36 -2.13 -10.04
N LEU A 284 -19.03 -1.16 -9.42
CA LEU A 284 -20.01 -1.42 -8.36
C LEU A 284 -21.21 -2.21 -8.88
N ASN A 285 -21.75 -1.82 -10.04
CA ASN A 285 -22.87 -2.52 -10.67
C ASN A 285 -22.51 -3.98 -11.04
N LEU A 286 -21.31 -4.22 -11.58
CA LEU A 286 -20.81 -5.57 -11.87
C LEU A 286 -20.63 -6.41 -10.60
N LEU A 287 -20.19 -5.79 -9.50
CA LEU A 287 -20.05 -6.48 -8.21
C LEU A 287 -21.42 -6.88 -7.66
N ILE A 288 -22.40 -5.97 -7.70
CA ILE A 288 -23.79 -6.25 -7.29
C ILE A 288 -24.36 -7.38 -8.13
N GLU A 289 -24.25 -7.32 -9.46
CA GLU A 289 -24.76 -8.34 -10.37
C GLU A 289 -24.10 -9.71 -10.13
N ARG A 290 -22.80 -9.75 -9.82
CA ARG A 290 -22.10 -10.99 -9.45
C ARG A 290 -22.60 -11.57 -8.13
N HIS A 291 -22.78 -10.75 -7.11
CA HIS A 291 -23.30 -11.20 -5.81
C HIS A 291 -24.75 -11.69 -5.92
N GLU A 292 -25.59 -11.01 -6.69
CA GLU A 292 -26.96 -11.45 -6.97
C GLU A 292 -26.99 -12.78 -7.75
N ASN A 293 -26.14 -12.92 -8.77
CA ASN A 293 -26.03 -14.18 -9.51
C ASN A 293 -25.56 -15.34 -8.62
N LEU A 294 -24.58 -15.11 -7.75
CA LEU A 294 -24.06 -16.12 -6.83
C LEU A 294 -25.13 -16.55 -5.83
N PHE A 295 -25.84 -15.58 -5.25
CA PHE A 295 -26.92 -15.86 -4.31
C PHE A 295 -28.07 -16.64 -4.96
N MET A 296 -28.46 -16.28 -6.18
CA MET A 296 -29.60 -16.93 -6.85
C MET A 296 -29.27 -18.28 -7.48
N LYS A 297 -28.06 -18.46 -8.02
CA LYS A 297 -27.69 -19.70 -8.72
C LYS A 297 -27.13 -20.76 -7.79
N LEU A 298 -26.61 -20.37 -6.62
CA LEU A 298 -26.00 -21.32 -5.69
C LEU A 298 -26.75 -21.36 -4.36
N ILE A 299 -26.97 -20.21 -3.72
CA ILE A 299 -27.47 -20.18 -2.35
C ILE A 299 -28.94 -20.58 -2.28
N VAL A 300 -29.80 -20.05 -3.17
CA VAL A 300 -31.23 -20.40 -3.17
C VAL A 300 -31.46 -21.90 -3.49
N PRO A 301 -30.86 -22.50 -4.54
CA PRO A 301 -30.98 -23.94 -4.78
C PRO A 301 -30.45 -24.78 -3.60
N MET A 302 -29.35 -24.37 -2.98
CA MET A 302 -28.82 -25.06 -1.81
C MET A 302 -29.80 -25.05 -0.62
N PHE A 303 -30.55 -23.96 -0.42
CA PHE A 303 -31.62 -23.92 0.58
C PHE A 303 -32.83 -24.78 0.17
N GLU A 304 -33.17 -24.85 -1.11
CA GLU A 304 -34.21 -25.77 -1.61
C GLU A 304 -33.86 -27.22 -1.27
N ASP A 305 -32.64 -27.64 -1.57
CA ASP A 305 -32.13 -28.99 -1.29
C ASP A 305 -32.10 -29.28 0.22
N LEU A 306 -31.59 -28.33 1.01
CA LEU A 306 -31.50 -28.47 2.46
C LEU A 306 -32.89 -28.57 3.10
N PHE A 307 -33.83 -27.74 2.66
CA PHE A 307 -35.21 -27.78 3.18
C PHE A 307 -35.92 -29.06 2.76
N GLY A 308 -35.66 -29.56 1.55
CA GLY A 308 -36.11 -30.89 1.11
C GLY A 308 -35.59 -32.00 2.02
N LEU A 309 -34.29 -31.96 2.36
CA LEU A 309 -33.67 -32.93 3.26
C LEU A 309 -34.28 -32.87 4.66
N ILE A 310 -34.41 -31.67 5.24
CA ILE A 310 -35.02 -31.48 6.56
C ILE A 310 -36.47 -31.98 6.58
N ALA A 311 -37.25 -31.68 5.54
CA ALA A 311 -38.62 -32.16 5.44
C ALA A 311 -38.68 -33.70 5.31
N SER A 312 -37.73 -34.32 4.61
CA SER A 312 -37.66 -35.79 4.46
C SER A 312 -37.31 -36.51 5.77
N GLN A 313 -36.58 -35.83 6.68
CA GLN A 313 -36.20 -36.35 7.98
C GLN A 313 -37.22 -36.03 9.08
N ASN A 314 -38.35 -35.40 8.73
CA ASN A 314 -39.38 -34.97 9.67
C ASN A 314 -40.29 -36.12 10.15
N GLN A 315 -39.69 -37.27 10.46
CA GLN A 315 -40.36 -38.46 10.94
C GLN A 315 -39.56 -39.07 12.10
N ASP A 316 -40.26 -39.60 13.10
CA ASP A 316 -39.62 -40.38 14.15
C ASP A 316 -39.17 -41.76 13.64
N LYS A 317 -38.48 -42.54 14.49
CA LYS A 317 -38.03 -43.90 14.16
C LYS A 317 -39.18 -44.89 13.86
N LYS A 318 -40.42 -44.50 14.11
CA LYS A 318 -41.65 -45.28 13.88
C LYS A 318 -42.46 -44.76 12.68
N GLY A 319 -41.96 -43.74 11.97
CA GLY A 319 -42.62 -43.14 10.81
C GLY A 319 -43.68 -42.08 11.13
N ASN A 320 -43.83 -41.66 12.39
CA ASN A 320 -44.76 -40.59 12.76
C ASN A 320 -44.16 -39.22 12.45
N ILE A 321 -44.96 -38.33 11.86
CA ILE A 321 -44.54 -36.97 11.53
C ILE A 321 -44.29 -36.17 12.82
N LEU A 322 -43.12 -35.54 12.94
CA LEU A 322 -42.73 -34.78 14.14
C LEU A 322 -43.39 -33.38 14.18
N ASP A 323 -43.36 -32.65 13.07
CA ASP A 323 -44.07 -31.37 12.92
C ASP A 323 -44.84 -31.37 11.58
N PRO A 324 -46.19 -31.50 11.59
CA PRO A 324 -46.98 -31.55 10.37
C PRO A 324 -46.90 -30.28 9.51
N ASP A 325 -46.53 -29.15 10.11
CA ASP A 325 -46.47 -27.85 9.43
C ASP A 325 -45.04 -27.46 8.99
N LEU A 326 -44.01 -28.26 9.33
CA LEU A 326 -42.62 -27.91 9.06
C LEU A 326 -42.36 -27.65 7.57
N LYS A 327 -42.90 -28.50 6.69
CA LYS A 327 -42.77 -28.34 5.24
C LYS A 327 -43.36 -27.00 4.78
N LEU A 328 -44.56 -26.66 5.27
CA LEU A 328 -45.24 -25.42 4.93
C LEU A 328 -44.48 -24.19 5.45
N LYS A 329 -43.88 -24.27 6.64
CA LYS A 329 -43.03 -23.19 7.20
C LYS A 329 -41.79 -22.98 6.34
N LEU A 330 -41.09 -24.05 5.96
CA LEU A 330 -39.89 -23.98 5.12
C LEU A 330 -40.18 -23.44 3.72
N GLU A 331 -41.30 -23.86 3.10
CA GLU A 331 -41.75 -23.30 1.82
C GLU A 331 -42.06 -21.80 1.92
N ARG A 332 -42.68 -21.34 3.01
CA ARG A 332 -42.92 -19.91 3.24
C ARG A 332 -41.62 -19.12 3.34
N TYR A 333 -40.60 -19.62 4.04
CA TYR A 333 -39.30 -18.96 4.10
C TYR A 333 -38.63 -18.88 2.72
N LEU A 334 -38.74 -19.93 1.92
CA LEU A 334 -38.19 -19.94 0.57
C LEU A 334 -38.88 -18.92 -0.36
N ILE A 335 -40.20 -18.80 -0.24
CA ILE A 335 -40.99 -17.79 -0.94
C ILE A 335 -40.61 -16.38 -0.48
N GLN A 336 -40.38 -16.16 0.82
CA GLN A 336 -39.91 -14.87 1.34
C GLN A 336 -38.54 -14.50 0.76
N MET A 337 -37.59 -15.44 0.74
CA MET A 337 -36.27 -15.24 0.12
C MET A 337 -36.38 -14.87 -1.37
N LYS A 338 -37.28 -15.53 -2.11
CA LYS A 338 -37.54 -15.20 -3.53
C LYS A 338 -38.22 -13.83 -3.70
N LYS A 339 -39.11 -13.43 -2.78
CA LYS A 339 -39.82 -12.13 -2.81
C LYS A 339 -38.93 -10.94 -2.47
N ILE A 340 -37.93 -11.10 -1.58
CA ILE A 340 -36.93 -10.05 -1.28
C ILE A 340 -36.24 -9.57 -2.57
N LYS A 341 -36.03 -10.47 -3.52
CA LYS A 341 -35.43 -10.18 -4.83
C LYS A 341 -36.32 -9.32 -5.74
N GLU A 342 -37.64 -9.50 -5.72
CA GLU A 342 -38.54 -8.76 -6.61
C GLU A 342 -38.77 -7.31 -6.14
N GLY A 343 -38.09 -6.85 -5.07
CA GLY A 343 -38.31 -5.54 -4.46
C GLY A 343 -39.68 -5.40 -3.80
N LYS A 344 -40.42 -6.51 -3.62
CA LYS A 344 -41.80 -6.53 -3.11
C LYS A 344 -41.86 -6.78 -1.61
N TYR A 345 -41.15 -5.98 -0.82
CA TYR A 345 -41.42 -5.88 0.61
C TYR A 345 -42.01 -4.52 0.94
N SER A 346 -43.33 -4.49 1.06
CA SER A 346 -44.00 -3.57 1.97
C SER A 346 -43.84 -4.14 3.37
N ILE A 347 -43.11 -3.44 4.22
CA ILE A 347 -43.10 -3.70 5.67
C ILE A 347 -44.47 -3.24 6.16
N ASN A 348 -45.32 -4.18 6.58
CA ASN A 348 -46.48 -3.92 7.43
C ASN A 348 -46.20 -4.55 8.80
#